data_AF-A0A8H6MDZ4-F1
#
_entry.id   AF-A0A8H6MDZ4-F1
#
_cell.length_a   1.000
_cell.length_b   1.000
_cell.length_c   1.000
_cell.angle_alpha   90.00
_cell.angle_beta   90.00
_cell.angle_gamma   90.00
#
_symmetry.space_group_name_H-M   'P 1'
#
loop_
_entity.id
_entity.type
_entity.pdbx_description
1 polymer ?
#
loop_
_entity_poly.entity_id
_entity_poly.type
_entity_poly.pdbx_seq_one_letter_code
_entity_poly.pdbx_strand_id
1 'polypeptide(L)'
;MTRQKKWKKEQQAPTAPKPKAKVRRSNKRSPAGEAKRRERSRVYLIEKAAKNDEQSVVRLASVPSQFLRIKTSDKNAQKIARKTLGKFTPSSFQLAIREGLFVAPFPKDVFDYLPYDHPRQMVVREDIRQYMDFDSLCIRVLGIYHRMKGAGLKIPTVKETHRSATAALHFGTWQIARKNPAPTADTRKILANPALGDLARELFDILRMELAPVIAFLTKRWCPNSWAKQERTREYIVANSLDAHRPLLPLLDFLGAFFAFAMKEGSSERAHLDWNDHPDSLTWIIGFGQWEGANFCCPQLGVNIPVPYGHVVGCQTRRFLHCGTEVEFGERLTFTLFCDHILLLNGSNFEGPFRRDSCYYTDS
;
A
#
# COMPACT_ATOMS: atom_id res chain seq x y z
N MET A 1 -6.08 83.39 55.23
CA MET A 1 -4.64 83.58 55.03
C MET A 1 -4.17 82.62 53.94
N THR A 2 -3.93 83.16 52.75
CA THR A 2 -3.89 82.45 51.47
C THR A 2 -2.46 82.02 51.14
N ARG A 3 -2.26 80.72 50.89
CA ARG A 3 -0.96 80.12 50.53
C ARG A 3 -0.80 80.06 49.01
N GLN A 4 0.32 80.59 48.53
CA GLN A 4 0.82 80.49 47.16
C GLN A 4 0.98 79.02 46.71
N LYS A 5 0.70 78.72 45.44
CA LYS A 5 1.30 77.59 44.72
C LYS A 5 1.72 77.99 43.30
N LYS A 6 3.04 78.06 43.13
CA LYS A 6 3.78 78.05 41.85
C LYS A 6 3.35 76.84 41.01
N TRP A 7 3.06 77.06 39.73
CA TRP A 7 3.12 76.01 38.69
C TRP A 7 4.35 76.27 37.82
N LYS A 8 5.28 75.30 37.83
CA LYS A 8 6.44 75.25 36.95
C LYS A 8 6.00 74.72 35.58
N LYS A 9 6.38 75.40 34.50
CA LYS A 9 6.34 74.88 33.13
C LYS A 9 7.44 73.83 32.98
N GLU A 10 7.07 72.57 32.84
CA GLU A 10 7.96 71.50 32.36
C GLU A 10 8.03 71.57 30.84
N GLN A 11 9.24 71.76 30.31
CA GLN A 11 9.55 71.62 28.89
C GLN A 11 9.64 70.13 28.56
N GLN A 12 8.75 69.63 27.71
CA GLN A 12 8.81 68.27 27.17
C GLN A 12 9.93 68.17 26.14
N ALA A 13 10.87 67.25 26.39
CA ALA A 13 11.93 66.89 25.45
C ALA A 13 11.36 66.14 24.23
N PRO A 14 11.94 66.33 23.03
CA PRO A 14 11.49 65.67 21.81
C PRO A 14 11.67 64.16 21.89
N THR A 15 10.59 63.42 21.62
CA THR A 15 10.55 61.96 21.59
C THR A 15 11.33 61.41 20.39
N ALA A 16 12.20 60.43 20.66
CA ALA A 16 13.00 59.77 19.64
C ALA A 16 12.14 59.04 18.60
N PRO A 17 12.53 59.03 17.30
CA PRO A 17 11.77 58.41 16.23
C PRO A 17 11.66 56.90 16.42
N LYS A 18 10.42 56.37 16.37
CA LYS A 18 10.13 54.94 16.47
C LYS A 18 10.84 54.16 15.35
N PRO A 19 11.48 53.01 15.66
CA PRO A 19 12.16 52.19 14.65
C PRO A 19 11.16 51.71 13.59
N LYS A 20 11.50 51.94 12.31
CA LYS A 20 10.69 51.52 11.16
C LYS A 20 10.50 49.99 11.22
N ALA A 21 9.23 49.56 11.21
CA ALA A 21 8.88 48.14 11.21
C ALA A 21 9.54 47.42 10.03
N LYS A 22 10.39 46.43 10.31
CA LYS A 22 10.98 45.55 9.29
C LYS A 22 9.84 44.82 8.58
N VAL A 23 9.58 45.17 7.33
CA VAL A 23 8.68 44.44 6.44
C VAL A 23 9.20 43.01 6.31
N ARG A 24 8.57 42.06 7.00
CA ARG A 24 8.83 40.63 6.84
C ARG A 24 8.41 40.26 5.41
N ARG A 25 9.37 40.18 4.49
CA ARG A 25 9.15 39.57 3.18
C ARG A 25 8.66 38.15 3.40
N SER A 26 7.41 37.87 3.04
CA SER A 26 6.90 36.51 3.04
C SER A 26 7.60 35.77 1.91
N ASN A 27 8.53 34.89 2.26
CA ASN A 27 9.10 33.95 1.30
C ASN A 27 8.02 32.93 0.93
N LYS A 28 7.13 33.31 -0.01
CA LYS A 28 6.27 32.36 -0.70
C LYS A 28 7.19 31.35 -1.38
N ARG A 29 7.18 30.11 -0.87
CA ARG A 29 7.92 29.01 -1.48
C ARG A 29 7.25 28.64 -2.80
N SER A 30 8.03 28.14 -3.75
CA SER A 30 7.47 27.57 -4.96
C SER A 30 6.61 26.34 -4.62
N PRO A 31 5.61 26.00 -5.44
CA PRO A 31 4.81 24.78 -5.27
C PRO A 31 5.67 23.50 -5.15
N ALA A 32 6.75 23.41 -5.94
CA ALA A 32 7.71 22.30 -5.85
C ALA A 32 8.45 22.25 -4.50
N GLY A 33 8.77 23.41 -3.93
CA GLY A 33 9.37 23.51 -2.59
C GLY A 33 8.41 23.12 -1.48
N GLU A 34 7.11 23.38 -1.65
CA GLU A 34 6.08 22.89 -0.72
C GLU A 34 5.87 21.37 -0.82
N ALA A 35 5.82 20.82 -2.03
CA ALA A 35 5.70 19.38 -2.25
C ALA A 35 6.84 18.60 -1.58
N LYS A 36 8.10 19.01 -1.82
CA LYS A 36 9.28 18.40 -1.17
C LYS A 36 9.26 18.53 0.36
N ARG A 37 8.76 19.65 0.90
CA ARG A 37 8.61 19.82 2.35
C ARG A 37 7.56 18.86 2.91
N ARG A 38 6.39 18.75 2.27
CA ARG A 38 5.32 17.82 2.67
C ARG A 38 5.83 16.38 2.67
N GLU A 39 6.57 15.99 1.63
CA GLU A 39 7.24 14.70 1.53
C GLU A 39 8.21 14.44 2.71
N ARG A 40 9.13 15.37 3.00
CA ARG A 40 10.07 15.24 4.12
C ARG A 40 9.39 15.18 5.48
N SER A 41 8.43 16.08 5.73
CA SER A 41 7.68 16.09 6.98
C SER A 41 6.91 14.78 7.19
N ARG A 42 6.41 14.18 6.10
CA ARG A 42 5.73 12.90 6.13
C ARG A 42 6.68 11.74 6.41
N VAL A 43 7.84 11.67 5.77
CA VAL A 43 8.88 10.67 6.07
C VAL A 43 9.26 10.71 7.56
N TYR A 44 9.41 11.90 8.14
CA TYR A 44 9.71 12.07 9.56
C TYR A 44 8.60 11.54 10.48
N LEU A 45 7.31 11.84 10.19
CA LEU A 45 6.19 11.33 10.97
C LEU A 45 6.13 9.80 10.95
N ILE A 46 6.41 9.25 9.78
CA ILE A 46 6.46 7.82 9.53
C ILE A 46 7.54 7.13 10.38
N GLU A 47 8.77 7.67 10.40
CA GLU A 47 9.87 7.15 11.20
C GLU A 47 9.62 7.27 12.71
N LYS A 48 8.89 8.32 13.13
CA LYS A 48 8.53 8.53 14.54
C LYS A 48 7.50 7.50 15.03
N ALA A 49 6.47 7.22 14.23
CA ALA A 49 5.43 6.24 14.58
C ALA A 49 6.01 4.83 14.77
N ALA A 50 6.97 4.43 13.93
CA ALA A 50 7.59 3.10 13.97
C ALA A 50 8.31 2.76 15.29
N LYS A 51 8.65 3.75 16.13
CA LYS A 51 9.40 3.55 17.39
C LYS A 51 8.54 3.16 18.59
N ASN A 52 7.21 3.28 18.51
CA ASN A 52 6.31 3.18 19.66
C ASN A 52 5.46 1.89 19.73
N ASP A 53 5.71 0.90 18.87
CA ASP A 53 4.84 -0.28 18.75
C ASP A 53 5.35 -1.49 19.55
N GLU A 54 4.78 -1.72 20.74
CA GLU A 54 4.96 -2.95 21.52
C GLU A 54 4.06 -4.07 20.95
N GLN A 55 4.68 -5.21 20.64
CA GLN A 55 4.16 -6.19 19.69
C GLN A 55 3.27 -7.29 20.29
N SER A 56 2.21 -7.65 19.54
CA SER A 56 1.73 -9.02 19.49
C SER A 56 2.40 -9.74 18.31
N VAL A 57 3.21 -10.75 18.60
CA VAL A 57 3.84 -11.60 17.58
C VAL A 57 3.16 -12.96 17.63
N VAL A 58 2.43 -13.32 16.58
CA VAL A 58 1.93 -14.69 16.43
C VAL A 58 3.01 -15.52 15.76
N ARG A 59 3.62 -16.41 16.53
CA ARG A 59 4.60 -17.37 16.02
C ARG A 59 3.86 -18.64 15.59
N LEU A 60 4.15 -19.09 14.38
CA LEU A 60 3.62 -20.35 13.90
C LEU A 60 4.42 -21.51 14.47
N ALA A 61 3.71 -22.53 14.94
CA ALA A 61 4.33 -23.74 15.46
C ALA A 61 5.08 -24.53 14.36
N SER A 62 4.65 -24.44 13.10
CA SER A 62 5.38 -24.88 11.90
C SER A 62 4.57 -24.52 10.65
N VAL A 63 5.22 -24.02 9.59
CA VAL A 63 4.58 -23.91 8.27
C VAL A 63 4.79 -25.24 7.58
N PRO A 64 3.72 -25.98 7.19
CA PRO A 64 3.90 -27.25 6.51
C PRO A 64 4.68 -27.01 5.20
N SER A 65 5.85 -27.63 5.08
CA SER A 65 6.80 -27.40 3.99
C SER A 65 6.20 -27.66 2.59
N GLN A 66 5.11 -28.42 2.54
CA GLN A 66 4.34 -28.65 1.32
C GLN A 66 3.77 -27.35 0.73
N PHE A 67 3.42 -26.36 1.56
CA PHE A 67 2.93 -25.04 1.09
C PHE A 67 4.01 -24.21 0.41
N LEU A 68 5.27 -24.35 0.84
CA LEU A 68 6.41 -23.66 0.23
C LEU A 68 6.74 -24.21 -1.16
N ARG A 69 6.28 -25.42 -1.48
CA ARG A 69 6.59 -26.15 -2.71
C ARG A 69 5.42 -26.21 -3.69
N ILE A 70 4.30 -25.53 -3.43
CA ILE A 70 3.15 -25.59 -4.34
C ILE A 70 3.49 -24.81 -5.60
N LYS A 71 3.77 -25.54 -6.69
CA LYS A 71 4.13 -24.98 -7.99
C LYS A 71 2.93 -24.73 -8.90
N THR A 72 1.74 -25.27 -8.59
CA THR A 72 0.64 -25.34 -9.57
C THR A 72 -0.77 -25.38 -8.96
N SER A 73 -1.64 -24.49 -9.47
CA SER A 73 -3.11 -24.45 -9.38
C SER A 73 -3.78 -24.40 -8.00
N ASP A 74 -4.85 -23.60 -7.90
CA ASP A 74 -5.68 -23.48 -6.69
C ASP A 74 -6.25 -24.83 -6.22
N LYS A 75 -6.58 -25.73 -7.15
CA LYS A 75 -7.12 -27.06 -6.81
C LYS A 75 -6.14 -27.88 -5.97
N ASN A 76 -4.85 -27.86 -6.31
CA ASN A 76 -3.83 -28.57 -5.53
C ASN A 76 -3.57 -27.87 -4.19
N ALA A 77 -3.56 -26.54 -4.16
CA ALA A 77 -3.42 -25.79 -2.91
C ALA A 77 -4.56 -26.09 -1.94
N GLN A 78 -5.81 -26.09 -2.42
CA GLN A 78 -6.97 -26.46 -1.62
C GLN A 78 -6.93 -27.94 -1.19
N LYS A 79 -6.46 -28.85 -2.05
CA LYS A 79 -6.29 -30.27 -1.69
C LYS A 79 -5.27 -30.45 -0.56
N ILE A 80 -4.11 -29.77 -0.64
CA ILE A 80 -3.07 -29.77 0.40
C ILE A 80 -3.63 -29.16 1.69
N ALA A 81 -4.34 -28.04 1.60
CA ALA A 81 -4.97 -27.40 2.74
C ALA A 81 -5.99 -28.32 3.43
N ARG A 82 -6.89 -28.97 2.67
CA ARG A 82 -7.83 -29.94 3.25
C ARG A 82 -7.15 -31.14 3.90
N LYS A 83 -6.05 -31.64 3.31
CA LYS A 83 -5.29 -32.77 3.87
C LYS A 83 -4.56 -32.38 5.15
N THR A 84 -4.04 -31.15 5.22
CA THR A 84 -3.14 -30.71 6.30
C THR A 84 -3.88 -30.03 7.45
N LEU A 85 -4.91 -29.24 7.12
CA LEU A 85 -5.67 -28.41 8.06
C LEU A 85 -7.08 -28.97 8.32
N GLY A 86 -7.50 -30.01 7.58
CA GLY A 86 -8.88 -30.51 7.61
C GLY A 86 -9.86 -29.62 6.84
N LYS A 87 -11.17 -29.84 7.08
CA LYS A 87 -12.21 -28.92 6.61
C LYS A 87 -12.16 -27.67 7.49
N PHE A 88 -12.06 -26.50 6.88
CA PHE A 88 -12.08 -25.23 7.58
C PHE A 88 -13.13 -24.31 6.96
N THR A 89 -13.70 -23.44 7.78
CA THR A 89 -14.45 -22.26 7.32
C THR A 89 -13.67 -21.02 7.76
N PRO A 90 -13.68 -19.92 7.00
CA PRO A 90 -13.03 -18.68 7.44
C PRO A 90 -13.45 -18.28 8.87
N SER A 91 -14.73 -18.42 9.20
CA SER A 91 -15.26 -18.13 10.54
C SER A 91 -14.80 -19.06 11.67
N SER A 92 -14.20 -20.23 11.39
CA SER A 92 -13.81 -21.18 12.44
C SER A 92 -12.47 -20.87 13.10
N PHE A 93 -11.69 -19.93 12.56
CA PHE A 93 -10.36 -19.61 13.09
C PHE A 93 -10.43 -18.64 14.27
N GLN A 94 -9.45 -18.74 15.17
CA GLN A 94 -9.34 -17.83 16.30
C GLN A 94 -9.13 -16.40 15.81
N LEU A 95 -9.89 -15.45 16.36
CA LEU A 95 -9.70 -14.04 16.05
C LEU A 95 -8.40 -13.54 16.67
N ALA A 96 -7.51 -12.99 15.84
CA ALA A 96 -6.33 -12.29 16.29
C ALA A 96 -6.73 -10.97 16.98
N ILE A 97 -5.76 -10.33 17.64
CA ILE A 97 -6.01 -9.04 18.29
C ILE A 97 -6.54 -8.02 17.27
N ARG A 98 -7.52 -7.19 17.67
CA ARG A 98 -8.19 -6.25 16.76
C ARG A 98 -7.37 -4.99 16.49
N GLU A 99 -6.65 -4.51 17.49
CA GLU A 99 -5.92 -3.24 17.44
C GLU A 99 -4.41 -3.48 17.43
N GLY A 100 -3.66 -2.46 17.03
CA GLY A 100 -2.19 -2.47 17.04
C GLY A 100 -1.55 -3.31 15.93
N LEU A 101 -0.23 -3.45 16.05
CA LEU A 101 0.60 -4.20 15.12
C LEU A 101 0.42 -5.72 15.29
N PHE A 102 0.13 -6.39 14.18
CA PHE A 102 0.16 -7.85 14.08
C PHE A 102 1.29 -8.26 13.14
N VAL A 103 2.17 -9.15 13.59
CA VAL A 103 3.24 -9.71 12.75
C VAL A 103 3.25 -11.23 12.90
N ALA A 104 3.18 -11.92 11.76
CA ALA A 104 3.42 -13.35 11.64
C ALA A 104 4.72 -13.59 10.87
N PRO A 105 5.86 -13.84 11.54
CA PRO A 105 7.11 -14.17 10.87
C PRO A 105 7.11 -15.63 10.39
N PHE A 106 7.97 -15.92 9.42
CA PHE A 106 8.33 -17.30 9.09
C PHE A 106 9.04 -17.99 10.27
N PRO A 107 8.79 -19.29 10.49
CA PRO A 107 9.64 -20.13 11.31
C PRO A 107 11.10 -20.12 10.80
N LYS A 108 12.08 -20.26 11.71
CA LYS A 108 13.51 -20.15 11.35
C LYS A 108 13.97 -21.24 10.38
N ASP A 109 13.46 -22.45 10.55
CA ASP A 109 13.74 -23.64 9.73
C ASP A 109 13.25 -23.50 8.28
N VAL A 110 12.30 -22.61 8.01
CA VAL A 110 11.83 -22.36 6.64
C VAL A 110 12.90 -21.70 5.78
N PHE A 111 13.82 -20.92 6.37
CA PHE A 111 14.88 -20.24 5.62
C PHE A 111 15.96 -21.18 5.10
N ASP A 112 16.03 -22.43 5.58
CA ASP A 112 16.93 -23.45 5.03
C ASP A 112 16.55 -23.83 3.58
N TYR A 113 15.33 -23.50 3.15
CA TYR A 113 14.79 -23.83 1.83
C TYR A 113 14.46 -22.60 0.97
N LEU A 114 14.70 -21.39 1.49
CA LEU A 114 14.38 -20.14 0.81
C LEU A 114 15.67 -19.37 0.48
N PRO A 115 15.64 -18.49 -0.53
CA PRO A 115 16.74 -17.59 -0.80
C PRO A 115 17.11 -16.77 0.45
N TYR A 116 18.40 -16.48 0.63
CA TYR A 116 18.90 -15.67 1.76
C TYR A 116 18.20 -14.30 1.87
N ASP A 117 17.80 -13.75 0.72
CA ASP A 117 17.15 -12.45 0.63
C ASP A 117 15.61 -12.50 0.78
N HIS A 118 15.04 -13.67 1.09
CA HIS A 118 13.60 -13.82 1.27
C HIS A 118 13.07 -12.98 2.46
N PRO A 119 11.90 -12.31 2.33
CA PRO A 119 11.25 -11.62 3.44
C PRO A 119 11.08 -12.50 4.68
N ARG A 120 11.25 -11.90 5.86
CA ARG A 120 11.09 -12.66 7.10
C ARG A 120 9.64 -12.78 7.56
N GLN A 121 8.76 -11.97 7.00
CA GLN A 121 7.39 -11.79 7.40
C GLN A 121 6.47 -12.47 6.39
N MET A 122 5.55 -13.27 6.90
CA MET A 122 4.50 -13.89 6.11
C MET A 122 3.31 -12.95 5.97
N VAL A 123 2.88 -12.42 7.11
CA VAL A 123 1.76 -11.50 7.22
C VAL A 123 2.11 -10.38 8.19
N VAL A 124 1.71 -9.16 7.85
CA VAL A 124 1.80 -7.97 8.71
C VAL A 124 0.46 -7.25 8.63
N ARG A 125 -0.06 -6.76 9.76
CA ARG A 125 -1.13 -5.75 9.78
C ARG A 125 -0.67 -4.52 10.53
N GLU A 126 -0.88 -3.37 9.92
CA GLU A 126 -0.47 -2.06 10.44
C GLU A 126 -1.65 -1.08 10.41
N ASP A 127 -1.69 -0.17 11.39
CA ASP A 127 -2.60 0.97 11.39
C ASP A 127 -1.98 2.13 10.61
N ILE A 128 -2.44 2.37 9.39
CA ILE A 128 -1.85 3.38 8.51
C ILE A 128 -2.24 4.81 8.87
N ARG A 129 -3.19 5.00 9.79
CA ARG A 129 -3.55 6.33 10.31
C ARG A 129 -2.39 6.99 11.04
N GLN A 130 -1.42 6.20 11.51
CA GLN A 130 -0.19 6.69 12.11
C GLN A 130 0.75 7.37 11.08
N TYR A 131 0.58 7.05 9.80
CA TYR A 131 1.48 7.47 8.71
C TYR A 131 0.85 8.52 7.79
N MET A 132 -0.48 8.67 7.83
CA MET A 132 -1.21 9.58 6.96
C MET A 132 -2.62 9.90 7.49
N ASP A 133 -3.20 10.99 6.97
CA ASP A 133 -4.62 11.31 7.14
C ASP A 133 -5.48 10.36 6.29
N PHE A 134 -5.74 9.17 6.84
CA PHE A 134 -6.51 8.13 6.15
C PHE A 134 -7.98 8.53 5.96
N ASP A 135 -8.55 9.34 6.86
CA ASP A 135 -9.94 9.77 6.77
C ASP A 135 -10.18 10.62 5.52
N SER A 136 -9.33 11.62 5.32
CA SER A 136 -9.37 12.46 4.12
C SER A 136 -9.06 11.66 2.84
N LEU A 137 -8.15 10.69 2.90
CA LEU A 137 -7.92 9.79 1.76
C LEU A 137 -9.17 8.97 1.45
N CYS A 138 -9.78 8.35 2.46
CA CYS A 138 -10.91 7.44 2.30
C CYS A 138 -12.12 8.16 1.70
N ILE A 139 -12.45 9.36 2.21
CA ILE A 139 -13.55 10.18 1.69
C ILE A 139 -13.34 10.48 0.21
N ARG A 140 -12.12 10.84 -0.21
CA ARG A 140 -11.83 11.17 -1.60
C ARG A 140 -11.83 9.95 -2.52
N VAL A 141 -11.24 8.83 -2.09
CA VAL A 141 -11.22 7.58 -2.86
C VAL A 141 -12.65 7.08 -3.08
N LEU A 142 -13.50 7.04 -2.04
CA LEU A 142 -14.91 6.66 -2.18
C LEU A 142 -15.69 7.67 -3.03
N GLY A 143 -15.46 8.97 -2.84
CA GLY A 143 -16.10 10.00 -3.64
C GLY A 143 -15.79 9.89 -5.13
N ILE A 144 -14.56 9.54 -5.50
CA ILE A 144 -14.20 9.22 -6.90
C ILE A 144 -14.90 7.93 -7.34
N TYR A 145 -14.86 6.88 -6.52
CA TYR A 145 -15.47 5.60 -6.84
C TYR A 145 -16.96 5.72 -7.15
N HIS A 146 -17.73 6.42 -6.30
CA HIS A 146 -19.15 6.67 -6.53
C HIS A 146 -19.41 7.50 -7.79
N ARG A 147 -18.58 8.52 -8.07
CA ARG A 147 -18.65 9.29 -9.33
C ARG A 147 -18.40 8.38 -10.54
N MET A 148 -17.43 7.47 -10.46
CA MET A 148 -17.18 6.49 -11.52
C MET A 148 -18.38 5.56 -11.70
N LYS A 149 -18.99 5.06 -10.62
CA LYS A 149 -20.22 4.25 -10.67
C LYS A 149 -21.38 5.02 -11.34
N GLY A 150 -21.59 6.28 -10.94
CA GLY A 150 -22.59 7.17 -11.55
C GLY A 150 -22.33 7.44 -13.03
N ALA A 151 -21.06 7.50 -13.44
CA ALA A 151 -20.63 7.62 -14.83
C ALA A 151 -20.64 6.28 -15.62
N GLY A 152 -21.20 5.22 -15.04
CA GLY A 152 -21.40 3.93 -15.72
C GLY A 152 -20.25 2.93 -15.57
N LEU A 153 -19.38 3.08 -14.57
CA LEU A 153 -18.41 2.04 -14.21
C LEU A 153 -19.13 0.74 -13.87
N LYS A 154 -18.80 -0.33 -14.61
CA LYS A 154 -19.27 -1.70 -14.33
C LYS A 154 -18.09 -2.55 -13.91
N ILE A 155 -18.11 -3.01 -12.65
CA ILE A 155 -17.26 -4.12 -12.23
C ILE A 155 -17.86 -5.38 -12.88
N PRO A 156 -17.05 -6.21 -13.58
CA PRO A 156 -17.56 -7.40 -14.23
C PRO A 156 -18.35 -8.27 -13.24
N THR A 157 -19.50 -8.78 -13.64
CA THR A 157 -20.14 -9.87 -12.89
C THR A 157 -19.40 -11.16 -13.22
N VAL A 158 -19.04 -11.92 -12.19
CA VAL A 158 -18.35 -13.19 -12.39
C VAL A 158 -19.35 -14.19 -13.00
N LYS A 159 -19.18 -14.55 -14.28
CA LYS A 159 -19.74 -15.81 -14.79
C LYS A 159 -18.93 -16.94 -14.16
N GLU A 160 -19.50 -17.67 -13.21
CA GLU A 160 -18.95 -18.88 -12.55
C GLU A 160 -17.43 -19.10 -12.71
N THR A 161 -16.59 -18.21 -12.18
CA THR A 161 -15.15 -18.46 -12.13
C THR A 161 -14.81 -19.07 -10.79
N HIS A 162 -13.86 -20.02 -10.77
CA HIS A 162 -13.43 -20.70 -9.55
C HIS A 162 -12.64 -19.81 -8.58
N ARG A 163 -12.31 -18.56 -8.94
CA ARG A 163 -11.35 -17.72 -8.19
C ARG A 163 -11.98 -16.79 -7.15
N SER A 164 -13.15 -16.21 -7.42
CA SER A 164 -13.85 -15.35 -6.45
C SER A 164 -15.34 -15.27 -6.76
N ALA A 165 -16.18 -14.97 -5.77
CA ALA A 165 -17.61 -14.73 -5.97
C ALA A 165 -17.88 -13.37 -6.66
N THR A 166 -16.94 -12.44 -6.51
CA THR A 166 -17.06 -11.04 -6.93
C THR A 166 -15.81 -10.65 -7.73
N ALA A 167 -15.97 -10.02 -8.90
CA ALA A 167 -14.84 -9.69 -9.77
C ALA A 167 -14.11 -8.45 -9.29
N ALA A 168 -12.89 -8.26 -9.78
CA ALA A 168 -12.09 -7.06 -9.55
C ALA A 168 -11.67 -6.45 -10.88
N LEU A 169 -11.54 -5.13 -10.89
CA LEU A 169 -10.87 -4.39 -11.96
C LEU A 169 -9.38 -4.30 -11.63
N HIS A 170 -8.51 -4.60 -12.59
CA HIS A 170 -7.07 -4.60 -12.38
C HIS A 170 -6.47 -3.38 -13.05
N PHE A 171 -5.82 -2.49 -12.30
CA PHE A 171 -5.18 -1.30 -12.81
C PHE A 171 -3.67 -1.32 -12.60
N GLY A 172 -2.95 -0.47 -13.33
CA GLY A 172 -1.49 -0.34 -13.24
C GLY A 172 -0.78 -1.00 -14.41
N THR A 173 0.42 -1.52 -14.15
CA THR A 173 1.33 -2.13 -15.12
C THR A 173 1.63 -3.57 -14.73
N TRP A 174 1.63 -4.48 -15.70
CA TRP A 174 1.97 -5.90 -15.49
C TRP A 174 2.72 -6.51 -16.68
N GLN A 175 3.32 -7.69 -16.51
CA GLN A 175 4.02 -8.41 -17.60
C GLN A 175 3.55 -9.87 -17.83
N ILE A 176 2.51 -10.34 -17.13
CA ILE A 176 2.10 -11.77 -17.09
C ILE A 176 1.99 -12.46 -18.47
N ALA A 177 1.46 -11.78 -19.49
CA ALA A 177 1.21 -12.36 -20.82
C ALA A 177 1.91 -11.58 -21.95
N ARG A 178 2.95 -10.80 -21.63
CA ARG A 178 3.59 -9.88 -22.60
C ARG A 178 5.10 -9.90 -22.47
N LYS A 179 5.79 -9.69 -23.59
CA LYS A 179 7.25 -9.54 -23.60
C LYS A 179 7.71 -8.28 -22.86
N ASN A 180 6.93 -7.20 -22.89
CA ASN A 180 7.29 -5.91 -22.28
C ASN A 180 6.26 -5.48 -21.24
N PRO A 181 6.66 -4.70 -20.22
CA PRO A 181 5.73 -4.10 -19.27
C PRO A 181 4.69 -3.24 -19.98
N ALA A 182 3.42 -3.48 -19.67
CA ALA A 182 2.31 -2.75 -20.28
C ALA A 182 1.21 -2.47 -19.25
N PRO A 183 0.43 -1.39 -19.44
CA PRO A 183 -0.76 -1.18 -18.64
C PRO A 183 -1.70 -2.38 -18.68
N THR A 184 -2.48 -2.61 -17.65
CA THR A 184 -3.52 -3.66 -17.68
C THR A 184 -4.58 -3.37 -18.74
N ALA A 185 -5.40 -4.38 -19.05
CA ALA A 185 -6.54 -4.17 -19.95
C ALA A 185 -7.54 -3.16 -19.38
N ASP A 186 -7.86 -3.24 -18.08
CA ASP A 186 -8.80 -2.32 -17.46
C ASP A 186 -8.24 -0.90 -17.36
N THR A 187 -6.93 -0.71 -17.14
CA THR A 187 -6.31 0.63 -17.22
C THR A 187 -6.45 1.25 -18.60
N ARG A 188 -6.17 0.51 -19.68
CA ARG A 188 -6.35 1.07 -21.03
C ARG A 188 -7.81 1.40 -21.31
N LYS A 189 -8.71 0.49 -20.96
CA LYS A 189 -10.15 0.65 -21.21
C LYS A 189 -10.73 1.83 -20.43
N ILE A 190 -10.38 1.98 -19.15
CA ILE A 190 -10.92 3.04 -18.31
C ILE A 190 -10.40 4.42 -18.75
N LEU A 191 -9.12 4.52 -19.11
CA LEU A 191 -8.51 5.78 -19.53
C LEU A 191 -8.95 6.21 -20.94
N ALA A 192 -9.35 5.27 -21.79
CA ALA A 192 -9.91 5.57 -23.11
C ALA A 192 -11.40 5.98 -23.06
N ASN A 193 -12.09 5.78 -21.93
CA ASN A 193 -13.48 6.14 -21.79
C ASN A 193 -13.60 7.63 -21.39
N PRO A 194 -14.25 8.50 -22.18
CA PRO A 194 -14.34 9.93 -21.88
C PRO A 194 -15.02 10.27 -20.55
N ALA A 195 -15.99 9.46 -20.10
CA ALA A 195 -16.72 9.70 -18.85
C ALA A 195 -15.96 9.21 -17.61
N LEU A 196 -15.06 8.25 -17.78
CA LEU A 196 -14.35 7.59 -16.66
C LEU A 196 -12.86 7.93 -16.60
N GLY A 197 -12.27 8.39 -17.71
CA GLY A 197 -10.84 8.60 -17.84
C GLY A 197 -10.29 9.63 -16.87
N ASP A 198 -10.96 10.77 -16.73
CA ASP A 198 -10.52 11.84 -15.82
C ASP A 198 -10.66 11.43 -14.36
N LEU A 199 -11.75 10.75 -14.00
CA LEU A 199 -11.96 10.20 -12.66
C LEU A 199 -10.91 9.12 -12.31
N ALA A 200 -10.56 8.26 -13.27
CA ALA A 200 -9.51 7.27 -13.08
C ALA A 200 -8.12 7.93 -12.91
N ARG A 201 -7.83 9.01 -13.65
CA ARG A 201 -6.61 9.81 -13.46
C ARG A 201 -6.56 10.43 -12.07
N GLU A 202 -7.66 11.02 -11.63
CA GLU A 202 -7.80 11.59 -10.28
C GLU A 202 -7.53 10.52 -9.20
N LEU A 203 -8.10 9.32 -9.35
CA LEU A 203 -7.85 8.19 -8.47
C LEU A 203 -6.37 7.78 -8.47
N PHE A 204 -5.77 7.57 -9.64
CA PHE A 204 -4.38 7.13 -9.74
C PHE A 204 -3.41 8.17 -9.17
N ASP A 205 -3.67 9.46 -9.37
CA ASP A 205 -2.87 10.53 -8.76
C ASP A 205 -2.97 10.54 -7.24
N ILE A 206 -4.16 10.37 -6.67
CA ILE A 206 -4.31 10.25 -5.22
C ILE A 206 -3.57 9.04 -4.69
N LEU A 207 -3.70 7.88 -5.32
CA LEU A 207 -3.00 6.67 -4.89
C LEU A 207 -1.48 6.85 -4.98
N ARG A 208 -0.99 7.43 -6.07
CA ARG A 208 0.44 7.68 -6.29
C ARG A 208 1.02 8.68 -5.29
N MET A 209 0.32 9.78 -5.06
CA MET A 209 0.81 10.87 -4.21
C MET A 209 0.63 10.57 -2.72
N GLU A 210 -0.37 9.78 -2.36
CA GLU A 210 -0.79 9.64 -0.97
C GLU A 210 -0.75 8.23 -0.41
N LEU A 211 -1.11 7.21 -1.16
CA LEU A 211 -1.08 5.84 -0.64
C LEU A 211 0.28 5.18 -0.86
N ALA A 212 0.80 5.27 -2.08
CA ALA A 212 2.05 4.64 -2.49
C ALA A 212 3.26 4.98 -1.60
N PRO A 213 3.45 6.22 -1.10
CA PRO A 213 4.56 6.50 -0.19
C PRO A 213 4.44 5.78 1.17
N VAL A 214 3.22 5.58 1.71
CA VAL A 214 3.05 4.77 2.94
C VAL A 214 3.39 3.31 2.64
N ILE A 215 2.88 2.76 1.53
CA ILE A 215 3.12 1.37 1.16
C ILE A 215 4.61 1.11 0.85
N ALA A 216 5.30 2.06 0.20
CA ALA A 216 6.74 2.02 0.00
C ALA A 216 7.48 1.98 1.34
N PHE A 217 7.12 2.85 2.29
CA PHE A 217 7.70 2.82 3.63
C PHE A 217 7.48 1.48 4.32
N LEU A 218 6.25 0.98 4.34
CA LEU A 218 5.92 -0.30 4.99
C LEU A 218 6.68 -1.46 4.32
N THR A 219 6.78 -1.45 2.98
CA THR A 219 7.55 -2.46 2.25
C THR A 219 9.04 -2.38 2.57
N LYS A 220 9.62 -1.18 2.66
CA LYS A 220 11.01 -1.00 3.07
C LYS A 220 11.25 -1.46 4.52
N ARG A 221 10.32 -1.17 5.43
CA ARG A 221 10.37 -1.56 6.85
C ARG A 221 10.31 -3.08 7.00
N TRP A 222 9.36 -3.71 6.34
CA TRP A 222 9.04 -5.12 6.54
C TRP A 222 9.77 -6.05 5.57
N CYS A 223 10.09 -5.60 4.37
CA CYS A 223 10.70 -6.43 3.31
C CYS A 223 11.78 -5.65 2.53
N PRO A 224 12.86 -5.19 3.19
CA PRO A 224 13.88 -4.33 2.57
C PRO A 224 14.51 -4.95 1.31
N ASN A 225 14.71 -6.27 1.29
CA ASN A 225 15.25 -6.97 0.11
C ASN A 225 14.28 -6.95 -1.07
N SER A 226 12.98 -7.12 -0.82
CA SER A 226 11.94 -7.01 -1.85
C SER A 226 11.81 -5.58 -2.35
N TRP A 227 11.95 -4.59 -1.47
CA TRP A 227 11.98 -3.18 -1.85
C TRP A 227 13.11 -2.89 -2.84
N ALA A 228 14.33 -3.37 -2.59
CA ALA A 228 15.44 -3.19 -3.52
C ALA A 228 15.16 -3.81 -4.92
N LYS A 229 14.45 -4.94 -4.97
CA LYS A 229 14.00 -5.56 -6.24
C LYS A 229 12.92 -4.71 -6.92
N GLN A 230 11.98 -4.16 -6.16
CA GLN A 230 10.93 -3.28 -6.66
C GLN A 230 11.50 -1.97 -7.22
N GLU A 231 12.50 -1.36 -6.58
CA GLU A 231 13.16 -0.15 -7.11
C GLU A 231 13.79 -0.42 -8.49
N ARG A 232 14.55 -1.52 -8.63
CA ARG A 232 15.10 -1.91 -9.94
C ARG A 232 14.01 -2.22 -10.97
N THR A 233 12.91 -2.82 -10.52
CA THR A 233 11.77 -3.12 -11.39
C THR A 233 11.08 -1.85 -11.90
N ARG A 234 10.99 -0.81 -11.08
CA ARG A 234 10.49 0.51 -11.50
C ARG A 234 11.37 1.09 -12.61
N GLU A 235 12.69 1.03 -12.48
CA GLU A 235 13.63 1.47 -13.52
C GLU A 235 13.48 0.63 -14.81
N TYR A 236 13.34 -0.69 -14.67
CA TYR A 236 13.09 -1.61 -15.77
C TYR A 236 11.81 -1.27 -16.55
N ILE A 237 10.72 -0.93 -15.87
CA ILE A 237 9.46 -0.51 -16.50
C ILE A 237 9.69 0.72 -17.38
N VAL A 238 10.35 1.74 -16.84
CA VAL A 238 10.64 2.98 -17.58
C VAL A 238 11.47 2.69 -18.83
N ALA A 239 12.48 1.83 -18.71
CA ALA A 239 13.37 1.49 -19.82
C ALA A 239 12.73 0.59 -20.89
N ASN A 240 11.82 -0.32 -20.50
CA ASN A 240 11.35 -1.41 -21.38
C ASN A 240 9.88 -1.30 -21.78
N SER A 241 9.14 -0.31 -21.28
CA SER A 241 7.78 -0.04 -21.76
C SER A 241 7.78 0.48 -23.21
N LEU A 242 6.85 -0.05 -24.00
CA LEU A 242 6.61 0.36 -25.39
C LEU A 242 6.32 1.86 -25.46
N ASP A 243 6.75 2.52 -26.55
CA ASP A 243 6.56 3.97 -26.74
C ASP A 243 5.11 4.41 -26.60
N ALA A 244 4.17 3.62 -27.13
CA ALA A 244 2.73 3.87 -27.01
C ALA A 244 2.20 3.86 -25.55
N HIS A 245 2.98 3.35 -24.59
CA HIS A 245 2.62 3.30 -23.17
C HIS A 245 3.38 4.32 -22.33
N ARG A 246 4.47 4.89 -22.84
CA ARG A 246 5.30 5.87 -22.12
C ARG A 246 4.53 7.06 -21.55
N PRO A 247 3.55 7.66 -22.27
CA PRO A 247 2.76 8.76 -21.71
C PRO A 247 1.95 8.41 -20.45
N LEU A 248 1.67 7.13 -20.21
CA LEU A 248 0.92 6.66 -19.06
C LEU A 248 1.82 6.34 -17.85
N LEU A 249 3.12 6.15 -18.05
CA LEU A 249 4.02 5.73 -16.98
C LEU A 249 4.03 6.70 -15.78
N PRO A 250 4.09 8.03 -15.95
CA PRO A 250 4.06 8.94 -14.81
C PRO A 250 2.80 8.81 -13.94
N LEU A 251 1.67 8.42 -14.54
CA LEU A 251 0.41 8.21 -13.85
C LEU A 251 0.34 6.85 -13.13
N LEU A 252 1.02 5.84 -13.68
CA LEU A 252 1.02 4.45 -13.18
C LEU A 252 2.27 4.12 -12.35
N ASP A 253 3.12 5.11 -12.09
CA ASP A 253 4.32 4.98 -11.27
C ASP A 253 3.97 5.17 -9.80
N PHE A 254 3.63 4.08 -9.12
CA PHE A 254 3.37 4.06 -7.67
C PHE A 254 4.67 3.95 -6.86
N LEU A 255 5.73 4.62 -7.30
CA LEU A 255 7.03 4.71 -6.64
C LEU A 255 7.73 3.35 -6.42
N GLY A 256 7.31 2.30 -7.13
CA GLY A 256 7.77 0.93 -6.90
C GLY A 256 7.09 0.21 -5.73
N ALA A 257 6.23 0.88 -4.96
CA ALA A 257 5.50 0.27 -3.83
C ALA A 257 4.63 -0.92 -4.26
N PHE A 258 4.04 -0.79 -5.44
CA PHE A 258 3.32 -1.81 -6.18
C PHE A 258 3.32 -1.40 -7.65
N PHE A 259 3.05 -2.34 -8.57
CA PHE A 259 2.98 -2.02 -10.00
C PHE A 259 1.56 -2.13 -10.54
N ALA A 260 0.74 -2.93 -9.89
CA ALA A 260 -0.67 -3.08 -10.20
C ALA A 260 -1.50 -3.16 -8.93
N PHE A 261 -2.79 -2.87 -9.06
CA PHE A 261 -3.75 -3.10 -8.00
C PHE A 261 -5.07 -3.62 -8.54
N ALA A 262 -5.74 -4.46 -7.75
CA ALA A 262 -7.09 -4.92 -8.00
C ALA A 262 -8.07 -4.11 -7.14
N MET A 263 -9.11 -3.55 -7.75
CA MET A 263 -10.18 -2.80 -7.09
C MET A 263 -11.47 -3.61 -7.11
N LYS A 264 -12.11 -3.75 -5.94
CA LYS A 264 -13.24 -4.65 -5.75
C LYS A 264 -14.19 -4.17 -4.63
N GLU A 265 -15.50 -4.37 -4.81
CA GLU A 265 -16.49 -4.24 -3.73
C GLU A 265 -16.50 -5.52 -2.86
N GLY A 266 -16.54 -5.34 -1.54
CA GLY A 266 -16.66 -6.42 -0.55
C GLY A 266 -15.33 -7.06 -0.16
N SER A 267 -15.31 -8.40 -0.16
CA SER A 267 -14.21 -9.24 0.31
C SER A 267 -13.85 -10.30 -0.74
N SER A 268 -12.84 -11.15 -0.50
CA SER A 268 -12.55 -12.32 -1.36
C SER A 268 -12.75 -13.59 -0.57
N GLU A 269 -13.96 -14.13 -0.62
CA GLU A 269 -14.48 -15.12 0.35
C GLU A 269 -14.00 -16.54 0.07
N ARG A 270 -13.43 -16.78 -1.12
CA ARG A 270 -12.94 -18.08 -1.53
C ARG A 270 -11.46 -18.20 -1.23
N ALA A 271 -11.07 -19.30 -0.59
CA ALA A 271 -9.67 -19.58 -0.30
C ALA A 271 -8.87 -19.83 -1.60
N HIS A 272 -7.86 -19.00 -1.86
CA HIS A 272 -7.05 -19.05 -3.10
C HIS A 272 -5.60 -18.61 -2.86
N LEU A 273 -4.76 -18.84 -3.87
CA LEU A 273 -3.41 -18.29 -3.98
C LEU A 273 -3.36 -17.31 -5.15
N ASP A 274 -2.65 -16.21 -4.98
CA ASP A 274 -2.39 -15.27 -6.08
C ASP A 274 -1.16 -15.73 -6.87
N TRP A 275 -1.38 -16.67 -7.79
CA TRP A 275 -0.31 -17.30 -8.58
C TRP A 275 0.56 -16.33 -9.38
N ASN A 276 0.02 -15.16 -9.71
CA ASN A 276 0.71 -14.16 -10.49
C ASN A 276 1.59 -13.26 -9.64
N ASP A 277 1.40 -13.22 -8.32
CA ASP A 277 2.19 -12.38 -7.44
C ASP A 277 3.62 -12.92 -7.31
N HIS A 278 4.59 -12.04 -7.04
CA HIS A 278 5.94 -12.50 -6.77
C HIS A 278 5.99 -13.21 -5.41
N PRO A 279 6.56 -14.43 -5.31
CA PRO A 279 6.54 -15.22 -4.07
C PRO A 279 7.30 -14.58 -2.90
N ASP A 280 8.19 -13.64 -3.20
CA ASP A 280 9.00 -12.92 -2.21
C ASP A 280 8.56 -11.45 -2.08
N SER A 281 7.38 -11.08 -2.55
CA SER A 281 6.80 -9.75 -2.32
C SER A 281 5.63 -9.86 -1.36
N LEU A 282 5.43 -8.84 -0.52
CA LEU A 282 4.12 -8.65 0.11
C LEU A 282 3.17 -8.04 -0.90
N THR A 283 1.94 -8.54 -0.88
CA THR A 283 0.77 -7.93 -1.48
C THR A 283 0.02 -7.22 -0.36
N TRP A 284 -0.27 -5.93 -0.55
CA TRP A 284 -0.90 -5.08 0.45
C TRP A 284 -2.39 -4.95 0.19
N ILE A 285 -3.21 -5.22 1.20
CA ILE A 285 -4.67 -5.20 1.12
C ILE A 285 -5.18 -4.09 2.02
N ILE A 286 -5.94 -3.17 1.45
CA ILE A 286 -6.50 -2.00 2.13
C ILE A 286 -7.98 -1.85 1.79
N GLY A 287 -8.79 -1.51 2.79
CA GLY A 287 -10.22 -1.24 2.62
C GLY A 287 -10.53 0.24 2.78
N PHE A 288 -11.43 0.75 1.96
CA PHE A 288 -12.04 2.07 2.04
C PHE A 288 -13.54 1.91 2.26
N GLY A 289 -14.15 2.75 3.11
CA GLY A 289 -15.55 2.63 3.48
C GLY A 289 -15.75 2.53 4.98
N GLN A 290 -16.98 2.25 5.40
CA GLN A 290 -17.33 1.94 6.77
C GLN A 290 -18.00 0.56 6.73
N TRP A 291 -17.37 -0.43 7.33
CA TRP A 291 -17.83 -1.82 7.27
C TRP A 291 -17.57 -2.59 8.56
N GLU A 292 -18.29 -3.70 8.71
CA GLU A 292 -18.02 -4.75 9.69
C GLU A 292 -17.75 -6.08 9.00
N GLY A 293 -17.00 -6.97 9.67
CA GLY A 293 -16.52 -8.22 9.07
C GLY A 293 -15.31 -8.02 8.15
N ALA A 294 -15.25 -8.80 7.07
CA ALA A 294 -14.15 -8.84 6.11
C ALA A 294 -12.74 -9.00 6.71
N ASN A 295 -12.63 -9.83 7.75
CA ASN A 295 -11.35 -10.21 8.35
C ASN A 295 -10.48 -10.93 7.32
N PHE A 296 -9.17 -10.73 7.37
CA PHE A 296 -8.22 -11.48 6.55
C PHE A 296 -7.95 -12.85 7.17
N CYS A 297 -8.29 -13.90 6.46
CA CYS A 297 -8.15 -15.28 6.92
C CYS A 297 -6.94 -15.92 6.24
N CYS A 298 -6.01 -16.44 7.04
CA CYS A 298 -4.91 -17.24 6.54
C CYS A 298 -4.98 -18.62 7.20
N PRO A 299 -5.56 -19.64 6.54
CA PRO A 299 -5.76 -20.97 7.12
C PRO A 299 -4.49 -21.59 7.67
N GLN A 300 -3.34 -21.36 7.04
CA GLN A 300 -2.04 -21.84 7.54
C GLN A 300 -1.66 -21.24 8.89
N LEU A 301 -2.18 -20.07 9.24
CA LEU A 301 -1.96 -19.47 10.56
C LEU A 301 -2.98 -19.92 11.61
N GLY A 302 -4.10 -20.50 11.18
CA GLY A 302 -5.22 -20.81 12.08
C GLY A 302 -5.87 -19.57 12.71
N VAL A 303 -5.63 -18.37 12.16
CA VAL A 303 -6.17 -17.11 12.68
C VAL A 303 -6.95 -16.30 11.64
N ASN A 304 -7.96 -15.58 12.15
CA ASN A 304 -8.64 -14.50 11.48
C ASN A 304 -8.03 -13.18 11.92
N ILE A 305 -7.45 -12.43 11.00
CA ILE A 305 -6.80 -11.15 11.28
C ILE A 305 -7.83 -10.05 11.00
N PRO A 306 -8.33 -9.34 12.03
CA PRO A 306 -9.22 -8.22 11.81
C PRO A 306 -8.52 -7.14 10.97
N VAL A 307 -9.21 -6.64 9.96
CA VAL A 307 -8.73 -5.50 9.14
C VAL A 307 -9.72 -4.36 9.32
N PRO A 308 -9.72 -3.69 10.48
CA PRO A 308 -10.63 -2.58 10.71
C PRO A 308 -10.25 -1.39 9.82
N TYR A 309 -11.16 -0.42 9.77
CA TYR A 309 -10.94 0.85 9.10
C TYR A 309 -9.59 1.49 9.49
N GLY A 310 -8.85 1.99 8.49
CA GLY A 310 -7.52 2.55 8.68
C GLY A 310 -6.38 1.54 8.81
N HIS A 311 -6.66 0.24 8.70
CA HIS A 311 -5.61 -0.78 8.73
C HIS A 311 -5.31 -1.32 7.33
N VAL A 312 -4.07 -1.77 7.14
CA VAL A 312 -3.59 -2.47 5.96
C VAL A 312 -3.04 -3.83 6.36
N VAL A 313 -3.19 -4.84 5.49
CA VAL A 313 -2.55 -6.15 5.64
C VAL A 313 -1.56 -6.38 4.51
N GLY A 314 -0.30 -6.64 4.82
CA GLY A 314 0.68 -7.17 3.87
C GLY A 314 0.75 -8.70 4.00
N CYS A 315 0.63 -9.44 2.92
CA CYS A 315 0.73 -10.91 2.91
C CYS A 315 1.48 -11.43 1.68
N GLN A 316 2.24 -12.52 1.81
CA GLN A 316 2.76 -13.27 0.66
C GLN A 316 1.68 -14.18 0.06
N THR A 317 0.73 -13.58 -0.66
CA THR A 317 -0.48 -14.19 -1.25
C THR A 317 -0.22 -15.35 -2.20
N ARG A 318 0.96 -15.45 -2.81
CA ARG A 318 1.37 -16.60 -3.62
C ARG A 318 1.78 -17.83 -2.80
N ARG A 319 2.25 -17.64 -1.56
CA ARG A 319 2.70 -18.73 -0.67
C ARG A 319 1.61 -19.14 0.32
N PHE A 320 0.74 -18.20 0.69
CA PHE A 320 -0.27 -18.40 1.71
C PHE A 320 -1.67 -18.35 1.16
N LEU A 321 -2.39 -19.43 1.45
CA LEU A 321 -3.78 -19.55 1.09
C LEU A 321 -4.50 -18.49 1.89
N HIS A 322 -5.36 -17.73 1.24
CA HIS A 322 -6.03 -16.66 1.92
C HIS A 322 -7.43 -16.46 1.35
N CYS A 323 -8.25 -15.84 2.19
CA CYS A 323 -9.58 -15.37 1.87
C CYS A 323 -9.92 -14.25 2.86
N GLY A 324 -11.04 -13.58 2.66
CA GLY A 324 -11.66 -12.78 3.69
C GLY A 324 -12.95 -13.41 4.19
N THR A 325 -13.37 -13.07 5.40
CA THR A 325 -14.77 -13.29 5.79
C THR A 325 -15.70 -12.38 4.98
N GLU A 326 -16.99 -12.64 5.05
CA GLU A 326 -18.00 -11.78 4.42
C GLU A 326 -18.01 -10.38 5.05
N VAL A 327 -18.44 -9.38 4.27
CA VAL A 327 -18.83 -8.07 4.82
C VAL A 327 -20.21 -8.25 5.44
N GLU A 328 -20.30 -8.06 6.74
CA GLU A 328 -21.56 -8.26 7.48
C GLU A 328 -22.45 -7.03 7.39
N PHE A 329 -21.83 -5.84 7.45
CA PHE A 329 -22.52 -4.55 7.38
C PHE A 329 -21.69 -3.50 6.64
N GLY A 330 -22.38 -2.54 6.03
CA GLY A 330 -21.78 -1.34 5.44
C GLY A 330 -21.19 -1.54 4.05
N GLU A 331 -20.35 -0.60 3.64
CA GLU A 331 -19.69 -0.58 2.34
C GLU A 331 -18.18 -0.74 2.51
N ARG A 332 -17.60 -1.64 1.71
CA ARG A 332 -16.16 -1.84 1.64
C ARG A 332 -15.69 -1.88 0.19
N LEU A 333 -14.87 -0.91 -0.19
CA LEU A 333 -14.07 -0.92 -1.41
C LEU A 333 -12.66 -1.40 -1.06
N THR A 334 -12.28 -2.57 -1.55
CA THR A 334 -10.98 -3.19 -1.28
C THR A 334 -10.03 -2.97 -2.43
N PHE A 335 -8.83 -2.46 -2.13
CA PHE A 335 -7.69 -2.47 -3.05
C PHE A 335 -6.68 -3.52 -2.59
N THR A 336 -6.29 -4.40 -3.51
CA THR A 336 -5.18 -5.34 -3.35
C THR A 336 -4.03 -4.85 -4.23
N LEU A 337 -2.95 -4.39 -3.63
CA LEU A 337 -1.78 -3.77 -4.26
C LEU A 337 -0.67 -4.82 -4.39
N PHE A 338 -0.28 -5.18 -5.61
CA PHE A 338 0.60 -6.33 -5.85
C PHE A 338 1.70 -6.04 -6.87
N CYS A 339 2.71 -6.91 -6.87
CA CYS A 339 3.79 -6.95 -7.84
C CYS A 339 3.73 -8.30 -8.56
N ASP A 340 3.52 -8.30 -9.88
CA ASP A 340 3.51 -9.55 -10.63
C ASP A 340 4.91 -10.17 -10.74
N HIS A 341 4.95 -11.50 -10.72
CA HIS A 341 6.17 -12.27 -10.64
C HIS A 341 7.09 -12.07 -11.85
N ILE A 342 6.52 -12.04 -13.06
CA ILE A 342 7.31 -11.92 -14.29
C ILE A 342 7.96 -10.55 -14.35
N LEU A 343 7.21 -9.52 -14.01
CA LEU A 343 7.70 -8.15 -13.98
C LEU A 343 8.81 -7.97 -12.93
N LEU A 344 8.60 -8.46 -11.71
CA LEU A 344 9.60 -8.35 -10.66
C LEU A 344 10.85 -9.20 -10.94
N LEU A 345 10.71 -10.37 -11.56
CA LEU A 345 11.84 -11.23 -11.97
C LEU A 345 12.70 -10.55 -13.04
N ASN A 346 12.08 -10.02 -14.08
CA ASN A 346 12.82 -9.31 -15.14
C ASN A 346 13.43 -8.01 -14.59
N GLY A 347 12.70 -7.28 -13.77
CA GLY A 347 13.17 -6.07 -13.12
C GLY A 347 14.32 -6.31 -12.14
N SER A 348 14.31 -7.42 -11.40
CA SER A 348 15.41 -7.75 -10.48
C SER A 348 16.72 -8.06 -11.19
N ASN A 349 16.64 -8.58 -12.42
CA ASN A 349 17.77 -8.90 -13.29
C ASN A 349 18.16 -7.74 -14.22
N PHE A 350 17.48 -6.60 -14.12
CA PHE A 350 17.79 -5.44 -14.94
C PHE A 350 19.03 -4.73 -14.39
N GLU A 351 20.10 -4.73 -15.19
CA GLU A 351 21.39 -4.11 -14.82
C GLU A 351 21.39 -2.58 -15.06
N GLY A 352 20.40 -2.06 -15.78
CA GLY A 352 20.25 -0.64 -16.08
C GLY A 352 21.44 0.00 -16.80
N PRO A 353 21.32 1.26 -17.23
CA PRO A 353 22.47 2.07 -17.65
C PRO A 353 23.23 2.70 -16.47
N PHE A 354 22.71 2.59 -15.23
CA PHE A 354 23.23 3.25 -14.03
C PHE A 354 23.34 2.28 -12.86
N ARG A 355 24.47 1.58 -12.70
CA ARG A 355 25.01 1.14 -11.39
C ARG A 355 26.31 0.36 -11.58
N ARG A 356 27.44 1.06 -11.55
CA ARG A 356 28.72 0.49 -11.08
C ARG A 356 29.23 1.05 -9.75
N ASP A 357 28.65 2.13 -9.22
CA ASP A 357 29.32 2.90 -8.15
C ASP A 357 28.58 3.05 -6.81
N SER A 358 27.49 2.33 -6.54
CA SER A 358 26.79 2.44 -5.23
C SER A 358 26.82 1.17 -4.38
N CYS A 359 28.04 0.72 -4.08
CA CYS A 359 28.32 -0.14 -2.94
C CYS A 359 28.39 0.72 -1.66
N TYR A 360 27.24 1.14 -1.12
CA TYR A 360 27.17 1.70 0.24
C TYR A 360 25.93 1.18 0.96
N TYR A 361 26.02 -0.05 1.43
CA TYR A 361 25.37 -0.49 2.66
C TYR A 361 26.44 -1.28 3.42
N THR A 362 27.27 -0.56 4.18
CA THR A 362 27.99 -1.16 5.31
C THR A 362 27.02 -1.22 6.47
N ASP A 363 26.91 -2.41 7.05
CA ASP A 363 26.12 -2.72 8.23
C ASP A 363 26.31 -1.69 9.35
N SER A 364 25.19 -1.22 9.91
CA SER A 364 25.12 -0.50 11.18
C SER A 364 24.07 -1.14 12.07
#